data_AF-A0A820MPZ5-F1
#
_entry.id   AF-A0A820MPZ5-F1
#
_cell.length_a   1.000
_cell.length_b   1.000
_cell.length_c   1.000
_cell.angle_alpha   90.00
_cell.angle_beta   90.00
_cell.angle_gamma   90.00
#
_symmetry.space_group_name_H-M   'P 1'
#
loop_
_entity.id
_entity.type
_entity.pdbx_description
1 polymer ?
#
loop_
_entity_poly.entity_id
_entity_poly.type
_entity_poly.pdbx_seq_one_letter_code
_entity_poly.pdbx_strand_id
1 'polypeptide(L)'
;RLRQAIDTIIAKHAIFRTSLDWNINTNVLVQYIQQFNYRNQYEFVISYVENDEEITKIINREITSSKLFDRNRGIVLRCHIIKYNSTRKDEEICLQNNDIIIFNLHHIAFDGASRRIFFSDVKYNLENDSTLINNENQFQYIDYSVYEKQMDIISSYHFWQSHLDGLNFERRIILPFDRHRLLTDQHSGFAHLIDIPFDNDLIHSFLDYAS
;
A
#
# COMPACT_ATOMS: atom_id res chain seq x y z
N ARG A 1 -22.80 0.95 2.81
CA ARG A 1 -22.11 -0.35 2.80
C ARG A 1 -20.61 -0.22 2.57
N LEU A 2 -20.09 0.09 1.36
CA LEU A 2 -18.63 0.18 1.14
C LEU A 2 -17.91 1.17 2.07
N ARG A 3 -18.45 2.38 2.24
CA ARG A 3 -17.89 3.37 3.17
C ARG A 3 -17.80 2.83 4.61
N GLN A 4 -18.89 2.22 5.08
CA GLN A 4 -18.94 1.59 6.41
C GLN A 4 -17.92 0.44 6.53
N ALA A 5 -17.76 -0.38 5.48
CA ALA A 5 -16.76 -1.43 5.45
C ALA A 5 -15.34 -0.86 5.62
N ILE A 6 -15.01 0.22 4.93
CA ILE A 6 -13.72 0.91 5.08
C ILE A 6 -13.56 1.49 6.48
N ASP A 7 -14.61 2.14 7.02
CA ASP A 7 -14.61 2.68 8.39
C ASP A 7 -14.32 1.57 9.42
N THR A 8 -14.97 0.41 9.27
CA THR A 8 -14.75 -0.76 10.15
C THR A 8 -13.34 -1.33 10.02
N ILE A 9 -12.78 -1.37 8.81
CA ILE A 9 -11.39 -1.82 8.58
C ILE A 9 -10.39 -0.88 9.26
N ILE A 10 -10.59 0.44 9.15
CA ILE A 10 -9.71 1.45 9.77
C ILE A 10 -9.84 1.44 11.31
N ALA A 11 -11.04 1.16 11.83
CA ALA A 11 -11.23 0.96 13.25
C ALA A 11 -10.45 -0.27 13.76
N LYS A 12 -10.59 -1.40 13.05
CA LYS A 12 -9.95 -2.69 13.37
C LYS A 12 -8.43 -2.67 13.26
N HIS A 13 -7.89 -2.06 12.21
CA HIS A 13 -6.46 -2.06 11.90
C HIS A 13 -5.86 -0.68 12.15
N ALA A 14 -5.24 -0.51 13.33
CA ALA A 14 -4.70 0.79 13.76
C ALA A 14 -3.65 1.36 12.80
N ILE A 15 -2.97 0.52 12.01
CA ILE A 15 -1.94 0.94 11.05
C ILE A 15 -2.48 1.93 10.00
N PHE A 16 -3.75 1.81 9.60
CA PHE A 16 -4.36 2.72 8.62
C PHE A 16 -4.70 4.12 9.17
N ARG A 17 -4.50 4.32 10.47
CA ARG A 17 -4.65 5.59 11.18
C ARG A 17 -3.43 5.88 12.06
N THR A 18 -2.28 5.33 11.70
CA THR A 18 -1.02 5.58 12.40
C THR A 18 -0.24 6.65 11.64
N SER A 19 0.06 7.76 12.31
CA SER A 19 0.93 8.79 11.76
C SER A 19 2.38 8.55 12.14
N LEU A 20 3.27 9.13 11.33
CA LEU A 20 4.70 9.05 11.50
C LEU A 20 5.27 10.44 11.70
N ASP A 21 6.03 10.60 12.78
CA ASP A 21 6.74 11.84 13.07
C ASP A 21 8.24 11.55 13.14
N TRP A 22 8.99 12.23 12.27
CA TRP A 22 10.43 12.11 12.20
C TRP A 22 11.07 13.38 12.76
N ASN A 23 11.72 13.23 13.91
CA ASN A 23 12.49 14.33 14.48
C ASN A 23 13.92 14.30 13.92
N ILE A 24 14.21 15.25 13.03
CA ILE A 24 15.52 15.33 12.36
C ILE A 24 16.68 15.64 13.32
N ASN A 25 16.41 16.33 14.43
CA ASN A 25 17.45 16.72 15.39
C ASN A 25 17.86 15.54 16.28
N THR A 26 16.90 14.69 16.64
CA THR A 26 17.16 13.52 17.48
C THR A 26 17.34 12.23 16.68
N ASN A 27 17.06 12.26 15.37
CA ASN A 27 17.08 11.10 14.49
C ASN A 27 16.14 9.97 14.97
N VAL A 28 15.00 10.35 15.55
CA VAL A 28 13.99 9.42 16.10
C VAL A 28 12.73 9.46 15.25
N LEU A 29 12.27 8.27 14.84
CA LEU A 29 10.96 8.05 14.24
C LEU A 29 9.98 7.59 15.32
N VAL A 30 8.83 8.25 15.44
CA VAL A 30 7.75 7.86 16.34
C VAL A 30 6.48 7.57 15.56
N GLN A 31 5.80 6.49 15.96
CA GLN A 31 4.49 6.12 15.44
C GLN A 31 3.40 6.59 16.42
N TYR A 32 2.40 7.33 15.93
CA TYR A 32 1.27 7.78 16.74
C TYR A 32 -0.03 7.21 16.19
N ILE A 33 -0.67 6.33 16.97
CA ILE A 33 -2.00 5.83 16.65
C ILE A 33 -3.01 6.95 16.87
N GLN A 34 -3.61 7.44 15.79
CA GLN A 34 -4.65 8.46 15.86
C GLN A 34 -5.95 7.84 16.38
N GLN A 35 -6.68 8.59 17.21
CA GLN A 35 -8.01 8.15 17.67
C GLN A 35 -8.94 7.94 16.47
N PHE A 36 -9.75 6.88 16.53
CA PHE A 36 -10.71 6.59 15.48
C PHE A 36 -11.75 7.70 15.37
N ASN A 37 -11.93 8.23 14.17
CA ASN A 37 -12.93 9.25 13.85
C ASN A 37 -13.47 8.96 12.45
N TYR A 38 -14.79 8.89 12.30
CA TYR A 38 -15.44 8.70 11.00
C TYR A 38 -15.16 9.81 9.97
N ARG A 39 -14.47 10.89 10.36
CA ARG A 39 -14.05 11.99 9.49
C ARG A 39 -12.54 12.08 9.38
N ASN A 40 -12.05 12.25 8.14
CA ASN A 40 -10.67 12.64 7.80
C ASN A 40 -9.57 11.60 8.10
N GLN A 41 -9.89 10.30 8.15
CA GLN A 41 -8.88 9.25 8.34
C GLN A 41 -8.39 8.60 7.05
N TYR A 42 -9.14 8.79 5.98
CA TYR A 42 -8.83 8.32 4.64
C TYR A 42 -9.52 9.24 3.65
N GLU A 43 -9.03 9.24 2.42
CA GLU A 43 -9.69 9.96 1.34
C GLU A 43 -10.70 9.06 0.64
N PHE A 44 -11.93 9.53 0.47
CA PHE A 44 -12.96 8.85 -0.31
C PHE A 44 -13.47 9.77 -1.39
N VAL A 45 -13.18 9.45 -2.64
CA VAL A 45 -13.49 10.28 -3.80
C VAL A 45 -14.36 9.52 -4.77
N ILE A 46 -15.30 10.24 -5.38
CA ILE A 46 -16.12 9.73 -6.47
C ILE A 46 -15.92 10.66 -7.66
N SER A 47 -15.52 10.10 -8.80
CA SER A 47 -15.44 10.81 -10.07
C SER A 47 -16.44 10.22 -11.05
N TYR A 48 -17.02 11.08 -11.87
CA TYR A 48 -17.90 10.70 -12.96
C TYR A 48 -17.14 10.95 -14.26
N VAL A 49 -17.15 9.97 -15.15
CA VAL A 49 -16.40 10.01 -16.40
C VAL A 49 -17.29 9.63 -17.58
N GLU A 50 -16.96 10.17 -18.74
CA GLU A 50 -17.73 9.93 -19.98
C GLU A 50 -16.96 9.06 -20.99
N ASN A 51 -15.66 8.87 -20.80
CA ASN A 51 -14.79 8.15 -21.72
C ASN A 51 -13.57 7.51 -21.02
N ASP A 52 -12.92 6.58 -21.72
CA ASP A 52 -11.79 5.80 -21.21
C ASP A 52 -10.51 6.63 -21.01
N GLU A 53 -10.36 7.75 -21.71
CA GLU A 53 -9.21 8.64 -21.55
C GLU A 53 -9.20 9.27 -20.14
N GLU A 54 -10.38 9.65 -19.64
CA GLU A 54 -10.54 10.15 -18.27
C GLU A 54 -10.25 9.09 -17.21
N ILE A 55 -10.70 7.84 -17.43
CA ILE A 55 -10.37 6.71 -16.56
C ILE A 55 -8.84 6.56 -16.49
N THR A 56 -8.18 6.55 -17.64
CA THR A 56 -6.71 6.40 -17.74
C THR A 56 -5.99 7.54 -17.01
N LYS A 57 -6.45 8.79 -17.17
CA LYS A 57 -5.91 9.95 -16.44
C LYS A 57 -6.06 9.80 -14.93
N ILE A 58 -7.21 9.32 -14.46
CA ILE A 58 -7.45 9.09 -13.04
C ILE A 58 -6.51 8.00 -12.52
N ILE A 59 -6.42 6.85 -13.18
CA ILE A 59 -5.54 5.75 -12.78
C ILE A 59 -4.09 6.22 -12.72
N ASN A 60 -3.61 6.92 -13.76
CA ASN A 60 -2.27 7.47 -13.79
C ASN A 60 -2.01 8.44 -12.64
N ARG A 61 -2.99 9.29 -12.29
CA ARG A 61 -2.88 10.18 -11.13
C ARG A 61 -2.80 9.41 -9.82
N GLU A 62 -3.63 8.37 -9.64
CA GLU A 62 -3.61 7.52 -8.44
C GLU A 62 -2.24 6.82 -8.28
N ILE A 63 -1.60 6.40 -9.38
CA ILE A 63 -0.28 5.74 -9.34
C ILE A 63 0.86 6.74 -9.10
N THR A 64 0.83 7.90 -9.74
CA THR A 64 2.00 8.80 -9.81
C THR A 64 2.01 9.92 -8.76
N SER A 65 0.86 10.27 -8.20
CA SER A 65 0.76 11.42 -7.31
C SER A 65 1.17 11.08 -5.89
N SER A 66 2.34 11.55 -5.48
CA SER A 66 2.82 11.46 -4.09
C SER A 66 2.01 12.29 -3.09
N LYS A 67 1.16 13.22 -3.57
CA LYS A 67 0.35 14.14 -2.75
C LYS A 67 -0.98 13.54 -2.25
N LEU A 68 -1.29 12.30 -2.61
CA LEU A 68 -2.55 11.65 -2.24
C LEU A 68 -2.59 11.15 -0.79
N PHE A 69 -1.46 11.24 -0.09
CA PHE A 69 -1.30 10.73 1.26
C PHE A 69 -0.70 11.79 2.17
N ASP A 70 -1.10 11.76 3.44
CA ASP A 70 -0.51 12.58 4.50
C ASP A 70 -0.11 11.66 5.66
N ARG A 71 1.16 11.22 5.60
CA ARG A 71 1.75 10.31 6.59
C ARG A 71 1.86 10.94 7.97
N ASN A 72 2.01 12.27 8.05
CA ASN A 72 2.11 12.98 9.32
C ASN A 72 0.76 13.02 10.04
N ARG A 73 -0.34 12.85 9.29
CA ARG A 73 -1.71 12.72 9.82
C ARG A 73 -2.21 11.29 9.86
N GLY A 74 -1.44 10.33 9.38
CA GLY A 74 -1.84 8.92 9.28
C GLY A 74 -2.87 8.65 8.19
N ILE A 75 -2.99 9.53 7.19
CA ILE A 75 -3.87 9.35 6.03
C ILE A 75 -3.08 8.58 4.98
N VAL A 76 -3.17 7.26 5.06
CA VAL A 76 -2.42 6.30 4.23
C VAL A 76 -3.30 5.42 3.35
N LEU A 77 -4.62 5.59 3.44
CA LEU A 77 -5.61 4.89 2.63
C LEU A 77 -6.43 5.90 1.83
N ARG A 78 -6.67 5.57 0.57
CA ARG A 78 -7.56 6.31 -0.31
C ARG A 78 -8.42 5.32 -1.10
N CYS A 79 -9.71 5.62 -1.18
CA CYS A 79 -10.69 4.88 -1.98
C CYS A 79 -11.26 5.83 -3.03
N HIS A 80 -11.10 5.48 -4.31
CA HIS A 80 -11.60 6.27 -5.43
C HIS A 80 -12.57 5.42 -6.25
N ILE A 81 -13.83 5.85 -6.31
CA ILE A 81 -14.85 5.25 -7.18
C ILE A 81 -14.93 6.07 -8.47
N ILE A 82 -14.84 5.39 -9.61
CA ILE A 82 -15.06 5.98 -10.93
C ILE A 82 -16.39 5.44 -11.43
N LYS A 83 -17.33 6.35 -11.73
CA LYS A 83 -18.65 6.04 -12.29
C LYS A 83 -18.69 6.42 -13.77
N TYR A 84 -18.94 5.43 -14.63
CA TYR A 84 -18.96 5.62 -16.08
C TYR A 84 -20.38 5.97 -16.56
N ASN A 85 -20.55 7.09 -17.28
CA ASN A 85 -21.84 7.54 -17.84
C ASN A 85 -23.01 7.59 -16.83
N SER A 86 -22.72 7.77 -15.53
CA SER A 86 -23.72 7.94 -14.47
C SER A 86 -24.02 9.43 -14.25
N THR A 87 -25.29 9.78 -14.05
CA THR A 87 -25.68 11.17 -13.80
C THR A 87 -25.49 11.54 -12.32
N ARG A 88 -25.07 12.78 -12.03
CA ARG A 88 -24.99 13.31 -10.65
C ARG A 88 -26.32 13.36 -9.89
N LYS A 89 -27.44 12.99 -10.52
CA LYS A 89 -28.80 13.08 -9.95
C LYS A 89 -29.25 11.82 -9.23
N ASP A 90 -28.43 10.77 -9.17
CA ASP A 90 -28.76 9.57 -8.40
C ASP A 90 -28.75 9.93 -6.89
N GLU A 91 -29.94 10.13 -6.33
CA GLU A 91 -30.16 10.49 -4.91
C GLU A 91 -29.61 9.42 -3.93
N GLU A 92 -29.38 8.21 -4.45
CA GLU A 92 -28.56 7.18 -3.82
C GLU A 92 -27.33 6.89 -4.70
N ILE A 93 -26.14 7.17 -4.16
CA ILE A 93 -24.86 6.79 -4.78
C ILE A 93 -24.66 5.28 -4.61
N CYS A 94 -25.40 4.49 -5.40
CA CYS A 94 -25.27 3.04 -5.47
C CYS A 94 -24.18 2.66 -6.46
N LEU A 95 -23.38 1.64 -6.13
CA LEU A 95 -22.38 1.08 -7.04
C LEU A 95 -23.08 0.31 -8.17
N GLN A 96 -22.58 0.48 -9.39
CA GLN A 96 -23.04 -0.24 -10.58
C GLN A 96 -21.95 -1.21 -11.08
N ASN A 97 -22.31 -2.19 -11.91
CA ASN A 97 -21.37 -3.21 -12.40
C ASN A 97 -20.16 -2.65 -13.17
N ASN A 98 -20.31 -1.48 -13.79
CA ASN A 98 -19.25 -0.84 -14.57
C ASN A 98 -18.46 0.19 -13.75
N ASP A 99 -18.77 0.35 -12.46
CA ASP A 99 -18.02 1.23 -11.59
C ASP A 99 -16.65 0.62 -11.26
N ILE A 100 -15.60 1.44 -11.29
CA ILE A 100 -14.25 1.02 -10.93
C ILE A 100 -13.96 1.51 -9.52
N ILE A 101 -13.50 0.60 -8.65
CA ILE A 101 -13.07 0.93 -7.29
C ILE A 101 -11.55 0.80 -7.23
N ILE A 102 -10.88 1.91 -6.92
CA ILE A 102 -9.44 1.96 -6.72
C ILE A 102 -9.17 2.09 -5.23
N PHE A 103 -8.50 1.10 -4.66
CA PHE A 103 -7.88 1.21 -3.34
C PHE A 103 -6.42 1.56 -3.51
N ASN A 104 -6.04 2.74 -3.02
CA ASN A 104 -4.67 3.21 -3.03
C ASN A 104 -4.18 3.26 -1.59
N LEU A 105 -3.17 2.45 -1.28
CA LEU A 105 -2.62 2.33 0.07
C LEU A 105 -1.13 2.62 0.04
N HIS A 106 -0.67 3.49 0.94
CA HIS A 106 0.74 3.82 1.05
C HIS A 106 1.52 2.63 1.64
N HIS A 107 2.60 2.21 0.98
CA HIS A 107 3.38 1.01 1.32
C HIS A 107 4.04 1.05 2.72
N ILE A 108 4.07 2.22 3.35
CA ILE A 108 4.55 2.42 4.73
C ILE A 108 3.66 1.75 5.79
N ALA A 109 2.41 1.47 5.42
CA ALA A 109 1.37 0.91 6.29
C ALA A 109 0.82 -0.43 5.75
N PHE A 110 1.38 -0.93 4.64
CA PHE A 110 0.77 -2.03 3.88
C PHE A 110 1.80 -2.77 3.03
N ASP A 111 1.67 -4.09 2.93
CA ASP A 111 2.55 -4.94 2.12
C ASP A 111 1.76 -6.03 1.34
N GLY A 112 2.50 -6.89 0.63
CA GLY A 112 1.92 -7.98 -0.15
C GLY A 112 1.12 -8.99 0.68
N ALA A 113 1.54 -9.29 1.91
CA ALA A 113 0.85 -10.21 2.80
C ALA A 113 -0.45 -9.59 3.35
N SER A 114 -0.40 -8.31 3.70
CA SER A 114 -1.51 -7.48 4.19
C SER A 114 -2.63 -7.37 3.17
N ARG A 115 -2.30 -7.45 1.87
CA ARG A 115 -3.28 -7.44 0.77
C ARG A 115 -4.40 -8.45 0.95
N ARG A 116 -4.04 -9.70 1.26
CA ARG A 116 -5.04 -10.77 1.44
C ARG A 116 -5.96 -10.48 2.62
N ILE A 117 -5.41 -9.98 3.73
CA ILE A 117 -6.18 -9.65 4.94
C ILE A 117 -7.16 -8.51 4.65
N PHE A 118 -6.69 -7.43 4.04
CA PHE A 118 -7.51 -6.27 3.69
C PHE A 118 -8.70 -6.64 2.81
N PHE A 119 -8.48 -7.36 1.70
CA PHE A 119 -9.58 -7.74 0.82
C PHE A 119 -10.53 -8.76 1.42
N SER A 120 -10.03 -9.65 2.29
CA SER A 120 -10.89 -10.56 3.06
C SER A 120 -11.82 -9.77 3.99
N ASP A 121 -11.29 -8.74 4.66
CA ASP A 121 -12.10 -7.88 5.51
C ASP A 121 -13.08 -7.00 4.70
N VAL A 122 -12.67 -6.46 3.55
CA VAL A 122 -13.58 -5.73 2.65
C VAL A 122 -14.75 -6.62 2.26
N LYS A 123 -14.47 -7.85 1.79
CA LYS A 123 -15.51 -8.82 1.42
C LYS A 123 -16.43 -9.11 2.60
N TYR A 124 -15.86 -9.46 3.75
CA TYR A 124 -16.62 -9.80 4.95
C TYR A 124 -17.56 -8.67 5.37
N ASN A 125 -17.11 -7.42 5.41
CA ASN A 125 -17.92 -6.26 5.81
C ASN A 125 -18.94 -5.83 4.75
N LEU A 126 -18.78 -6.23 3.49
CA LEU A 126 -19.78 -6.01 2.44
C LEU A 126 -20.89 -7.06 2.49
N GLU A 127 -20.54 -8.31 2.86
CA GLU A 127 -21.49 -9.42 2.95
C GLU A 127 -22.28 -9.39 4.26
N ASN A 128 -21.63 -8.97 5.35
CA ASN A 128 -22.21 -8.91 6.69
C ASN A 128 -22.41 -7.45 7.08
N ASP A 129 -23.62 -7.04 7.46
CA ASP A 129 -23.90 -5.73 8.07
C ASP A 129 -23.39 -5.66 9.53
N SER A 130 -22.25 -6.28 9.78
CA SER A 130 -21.62 -6.34 11.10
C SER A 130 -20.63 -5.20 11.26
N THR A 131 -20.84 -4.37 12.27
CA THR A 131 -19.76 -3.64 12.91
C THR A 131 -18.84 -4.68 13.56
N LEU A 132 -17.69 -5.00 12.97
CA LEU A 132 -16.70 -5.85 13.64
C LEU A 132 -16.40 -5.22 15.01
N ILE A 133 -16.73 -5.97 16.06
CA ILE A 133 -16.34 -5.62 17.42
C ILE A 133 -14.81 -5.71 17.43
N ASN A 134 -14.16 -4.56 17.61
CA ASN A 134 -12.72 -4.51 17.79
C ASN A 134 -12.40 -5.38 19.00
N ASN A 135 -11.81 -6.55 18.79
CA ASN A 135 -11.38 -7.39 19.89
C ASN A 135 -10.13 -6.72 20.47
N GLU A 136 -10.29 -6.04 21.59
CA GLU A 136 -9.19 -5.32 22.26
C GLU A 136 -7.99 -6.23 22.57
N ASN A 137 -8.18 -7.55 22.57
CA ASN A 137 -7.12 -8.55 22.76
C ASN A 137 -6.38 -8.95 21.47
N GLN A 138 -6.67 -8.35 20.32
CA GLN A 138 -5.97 -8.65 19.07
C GLN A 138 -4.70 -7.81 18.93
N PHE A 139 -3.54 -8.48 18.79
CA PHE A 139 -2.27 -7.83 18.48
C PHE A 139 -2.37 -6.93 17.24
N GLN A 140 -1.82 -5.73 17.38
CA GLN A 140 -1.71 -4.71 16.33
C GLN A 140 -0.25 -4.62 15.85
N TYR A 141 -0.05 -3.99 14.69
CA TYR A 141 1.30 -3.77 14.15
C TYR A 141 2.22 -2.98 15.11
N ILE A 142 1.66 -2.12 15.96
CA ILE A 142 2.44 -1.39 16.95
C ILE A 142 3.05 -2.33 18.01
N ASP A 143 2.35 -3.40 18.38
CA ASP A 143 2.84 -4.39 19.34
C ASP A 143 4.03 -5.14 18.73
N TYR A 144 3.93 -5.50 17.44
CA TYR A 144 5.06 -6.03 16.68
C TYR A 144 6.24 -5.05 16.66
N SER A 145 5.99 -3.76 16.40
CA SER A 145 7.06 -2.74 16.36
C SER A 145 7.77 -2.57 17.71
N VAL A 146 7.04 -2.65 18.81
CA VAL A 146 7.60 -2.59 20.17
C VAL A 146 8.42 -3.84 20.47
N TYR A 147 7.91 -5.02 20.10
CA TYR A 147 8.62 -6.28 20.23
C TYR A 147 9.89 -6.31 19.40
N GLU A 148 9.82 -5.93 18.12
CA GLU A 148 10.94 -5.87 17.17
C GLU A 148 12.08 -5.00 17.71
N LYS A 149 11.75 -3.86 18.32
CA LYS A 149 12.74 -2.97 18.95
C LYS A 149 13.52 -3.62 20.09
N GLN A 150 12.96 -4.64 20.73
CA GLN A 150 13.59 -5.38 21.84
C GLN A 150 14.31 -6.65 21.38
N MET A 151 14.16 -7.05 20.11
CA MET A 151 14.79 -8.26 19.59
C MET A 151 16.32 -8.14 19.61
N ASP A 152 16.99 -9.20 20.04
CA ASP A 152 18.44 -9.31 19.88
C ASP A 152 18.77 -9.56 18.40
N ILE A 153 19.40 -8.56 17.78
CA ILE A 153 19.81 -8.59 16.37
C ILE A 153 21.31 -8.73 16.21
N ILE A 154 22.09 -8.92 17.29
CA ILE A 154 23.56 -8.85 17.26
C ILE A 154 24.14 -9.93 16.32
N SER A 155 23.62 -11.14 16.37
CA SER A 155 24.06 -12.25 15.51
C SER A 155 23.80 -11.96 14.03
N SER A 156 22.58 -11.52 13.70
CA SER A 156 22.20 -11.09 12.35
C SER A 156 23.03 -9.91 11.86
N TYR A 157 23.32 -8.95 12.73
CA TYR A 157 24.17 -7.81 12.44
C TYR A 157 25.58 -8.26 12.03
N HIS A 158 26.23 -9.10 12.85
CA HIS A 158 27.57 -9.60 12.52
C HIS A 158 27.58 -10.48 11.27
N PHE A 159 26.55 -11.30 11.08
CA PHE A 159 26.39 -12.08 9.86
C PHE A 159 26.40 -11.17 8.62
N TRP A 160 25.52 -10.15 8.57
CA TRP A 160 25.43 -9.25 7.42
C TRP A 160 26.68 -8.38 7.28
N GLN A 161 27.24 -7.89 8.39
CA GLN A 161 28.48 -7.12 8.37
C GLN A 161 29.61 -7.92 7.71
N SER A 162 29.78 -9.19 8.10
CA SER A 162 30.81 -10.05 7.51
C SER A 162 30.54 -10.41 6.05
N HIS A 163 29.28 -10.62 5.66
CA HIS A 163 28.93 -10.98 4.27
C HIS A 163 29.05 -9.81 3.31
N LEU A 164 28.92 -8.59 3.84
CA LEU A 164 29.01 -7.36 3.08
C LEU A 164 30.39 -6.70 3.16
N ASP A 165 31.28 -7.22 3.99
CA ASP A 165 32.65 -6.71 4.13
C ASP A 165 33.42 -6.85 2.82
N GLY A 166 34.22 -5.84 2.49
CA GLY A 166 34.97 -5.76 1.23
C GLY A 166 34.13 -5.51 -0.03
N LEU A 167 32.80 -5.41 0.05
CA LEU A 167 31.98 -4.97 -1.07
C LEU A 167 32.13 -3.47 -1.31
N ASN A 168 32.48 -3.10 -2.55
CA ASN A 168 32.57 -1.70 -2.93
C ASN A 168 31.18 -1.17 -3.33
N PHE A 169 30.48 -0.55 -2.39
CA PHE A 169 29.17 0.08 -2.62
C PHE A 169 29.22 1.32 -3.53
N GLU A 170 30.39 1.92 -3.72
CA GLU A 170 30.58 3.00 -4.71
C GLU A 170 30.69 2.45 -6.13
N ARG A 171 31.16 1.20 -6.29
CA ARG A 171 31.26 0.50 -7.57
C ARG A 171 29.90 -0.02 -7.99
N ARG A 172 29.19 0.84 -8.71
CA ARG A 172 27.87 0.55 -9.28
C ARG A 172 27.95 -0.64 -10.26
N ILE A 173 26.91 -1.47 -10.25
CA ILE A 173 26.70 -2.46 -11.30
C ILE A 173 26.44 -1.70 -12.61
N ILE A 174 27.30 -1.93 -13.61
CA ILE A 174 27.15 -1.35 -14.94
C ILE A 174 26.41 -2.39 -15.78
N LEU A 175 25.08 -2.27 -15.82
CA LEU A 175 24.26 -2.95 -16.81
C LEU A 175 24.21 -2.12 -18.10
N PRO A 176 23.99 -2.72 -19.28
CA PRO A 176 23.70 -1.96 -20.48
C PRO A 176 22.46 -1.09 -20.23
N PHE A 177 22.61 0.22 -20.35
CA PHE A 177 21.52 1.17 -20.17
C PHE A 177 21.29 1.94 -21.47
N ASP A 178 20.03 2.15 -21.83
CA ASP A 178 19.67 2.95 -23.00
C ASP A 178 19.85 4.46 -22.75
N ARG A 179 19.86 4.87 -21.48
CA ARG A 179 20.00 6.25 -21.05
C ARG A 179 20.92 6.36 -19.84
N HIS A 180 21.82 7.35 -19.86
CA HIS A 180 22.69 7.63 -18.72
C HIS A 180 21.88 8.19 -17.55
N ARG A 181 22.15 7.66 -16.34
CA ARG A 181 21.55 8.18 -15.11
C ARG A 181 22.06 9.60 -14.83
N LEU A 182 21.14 10.54 -14.62
CA LEU A 182 21.47 11.89 -14.18
C LEU A 182 21.95 11.85 -12.72
N LEU A 183 22.88 12.75 -12.37
CA LEU A 183 23.42 12.88 -11.00
C LEU A 183 22.45 13.57 -10.03
N THR A 184 21.24 13.92 -10.47
CA THR A 184 20.22 14.54 -9.64
C THR A 184 19.46 13.47 -8.85
N ASP A 185 19.12 13.77 -7.59
CA ASP A 185 18.31 12.92 -6.71
C ASP A 185 16.82 12.87 -7.10
N GLN A 186 16.52 13.12 -8.37
CA GLN A 186 15.16 13.07 -8.88
C GLN A 186 14.80 11.62 -9.18
N HIS A 187 13.89 11.08 -8.39
CA HIS A 187 13.16 9.86 -8.72
C HIS A 187 12.26 10.12 -9.93
N SER A 188 12.81 9.92 -11.13
CA SER A 188 12.04 9.82 -12.37
C SER A 188 12.13 8.38 -12.87
N GLY A 189 11.00 7.70 -12.89
CA GLY A 189 10.89 6.31 -13.31
C GLY A 189 9.65 6.13 -14.16
N PHE A 190 9.82 5.52 -15.32
CA PHE A 190 8.72 4.96 -16.08
C PHE A 190 8.95 3.46 -16.14
N ALA A 191 7.99 2.68 -15.67
CA ALA A 191 8.07 1.24 -15.71
C ALA A 191 7.51 0.73 -17.03
N HIS A 192 8.23 -0.18 -17.68
CA HIS A 192 7.69 -1.04 -18.72
C HIS A 192 7.65 -2.46 -18.16
N LEU A 193 6.52 -3.14 -18.39
CA LEU A 193 6.32 -4.53 -18.00
C LEU A 193 6.36 -5.39 -19.27
N ILE A 194 7.14 -6.46 -19.24
CA ILE A 194 7.16 -7.48 -20.29
C ILE A 194 6.80 -8.79 -19.61
N ASP A 195 5.70 -9.39 -20.03
CA ASP A 195 5.27 -10.70 -19.55
C ASP A 195 5.84 -11.79 -20.46
N ILE A 196 6.68 -12.66 -19.89
CA ILE A 196 7.29 -13.80 -20.59
C ILE A 196 6.76 -15.08 -19.92
N PRO A 197 5.73 -15.74 -20.49
CA PRO A 197 5.26 -17.01 -19.96
C PRO A 197 6.29 -18.12 -20.23
N PHE A 198 6.51 -18.98 -19.24
CA PHE A 198 7.28 -20.21 -19.43
C PHE A 198 6.36 -21.35 -19.86
N ASP A 199 6.84 -22.21 -20.74
CA ASP A 199 6.11 -23.41 -21.14
C ASP A 199 6.12 -24.47 -20.03
N ASN A 200 5.21 -25.44 -20.14
CA ASN A 200 5.05 -26.48 -19.13
C ASN A 200 6.31 -27.35 -19.00
N ASP A 201 6.99 -27.66 -20.11
CA ASP A 201 8.17 -28.51 -20.10
C ASP A 201 9.33 -27.86 -19.33
N LEU A 202 9.51 -26.55 -19.50
CA LEU A 202 10.50 -25.76 -18.75
C LEU A 202 10.11 -25.64 -17.28
N ILE A 203 8.82 -25.43 -16.97
CA ILE A 203 8.32 -25.41 -15.60
C ILE A 203 8.59 -26.75 -14.90
N HIS A 204 8.29 -27.87 -15.56
CA HIS A 204 8.57 -29.21 -15.05
C HIS A 204 10.07 -29.41 -14.82
N SER A 205 10.91 -29.00 -15.78
CA SER A 205 12.36 -29.09 -15.64
C SER A 205 12.89 -28.30 -14.45
N PHE A 206 12.34 -27.11 -14.16
CA PHE A 206 12.70 -26.34 -12.97
C PHE A 206 12.27 -27.02 -11.67
N LEU A 207 11.09 -27.63 -11.64
CA LEU A 207 10.59 -28.35 -10.47
C LEU A 207 11.43 -29.60 -10.17
N ASP A 208 11.77 -30.37 -11.20
CA ASP A 208 12.61 -31.56 -11.07
C ASP A 208 14.04 -31.21 -10.64
N TYR A 209 14.59 -30.07 -11.10
CA TYR A 209 15.90 -29.59 -10.66
C TYR A 209 15.91 -29.14 -9.19
N ALA A 210 14.78 -28.63 -8.69
CA ALA A 210 14.65 -28.10 -7.34
C ALA A 210 14.31 -29.18 -6.28
N SER A 211 13.83 -30.35 -6.70
CA SER A 211 13.48 -31.50 -5.85
C SER A 211 14.69 -32.39 -5.53
#